data_AF-A0A935TI42-F1
#
_entry.id   AF-A0A935TI42-F1
#
_cell.length_a   1.000
_cell.length_b   1.000
_cell.length_c   1.000
_cell.angle_alpha   90.00
_cell.angle_beta   90.00
_cell.angle_gamma   90.00
#
_symmetry.space_group_name_H-M   'P 1'
#
loop_
_entity.id
_entity.type
_entity.pdbx_description
1 polymer ?
#
loop_
_entity_poly.entity_id
_entity_poly.type
_entity_poly.pdbx_seq_one_letter_code
_entity_poly.pdbx_strand_id
1 'polypeptide(L)'
;MNLKHLNRRDFLRSSALGSLASIMDVQAIGQIYPFALGVASGSPTHDSVVLWTRIQGANQTLIAEAQVSVRWEMAHDEAFKQLVQKGKTTADALLGHSVHVEVQNLLPDRWYFYRFMVGNAISPVGRTRTFAKAGSTVNHLRLAYASCQRWEAGYFSAYKHMLTDQPDVVLFLGDYIYEYPGNPVSAIRTPSSTSSFGFVLTLDDYRARYAQYRTDPDLQTMHAACPWLMTWDDHEVQNDYAGLIGGDSGAADVFSNPKDFALRRGAAYQAYYENMPIRASTLMQGLANLRALNTGAEMRIYQRVDVGQLASLYMLDTRQYRDRQACSKDGKYGASLVNPEQCPNWLDPKRTLLGARQEAWLEAQFVKAKQRGQTWNVMAQSTLFGLRDNKPGVGQSFFNDGWDGYPQARTKLTDALQKHAVANPVMLGGDVHENWVGHIKADYAQTPAAQNSKPIGVEFCGTSITSPAGSSAIARTAERLAENPHFVYADATQRGYGLMEFTPQQLITNLRVVDDVRQPNSQVSTSAKFVVQAGKSLIERAG
;
A
#
# COMPACT_ATOMS: atom_id res chain seq x y z
N MET A 1 -3.84 44.90 7.81
CA MET A 1 -2.60 44.93 8.62
C MET A 1 -1.50 44.21 7.83
N ASN A 2 -0.41 44.92 7.52
CA ASN A 2 0.75 44.40 6.81
C ASN A 2 1.53 43.42 7.71
N LEU A 3 1.79 42.20 7.25
CA LEU A 3 2.69 41.25 7.93
C LEU A 3 3.71 40.71 6.92
N LYS A 4 4.79 41.48 6.74
CA LYS A 4 6.07 41.01 6.19
C LYS A 4 6.95 40.55 7.35
N HIS A 5 7.63 39.42 7.12
CA HIS A 5 8.72 38.82 7.93
C HIS A 5 8.34 38.21 9.29
N LEU A 6 8.22 36.87 9.31
CA LEU A 6 8.46 36.06 10.51
C LEU A 6 9.69 35.19 10.24
N ASN A 7 10.73 35.35 11.07
CA ASN A 7 12.00 34.64 10.93
C ASN A 7 12.03 33.42 11.86
N ARG A 8 12.94 32.48 11.60
CA ARG A 8 13.08 31.14 12.21
C ARG A 8 13.16 31.09 13.76
N ARG A 9 13.28 32.25 14.43
CA ARG A 9 13.32 32.40 15.89
C ARG A 9 11.96 32.70 16.55
N ASP A 10 10.96 33.13 15.78
CA ASP A 10 9.63 33.45 16.33
C ASP A 10 8.75 32.20 16.51
N PHE A 11 9.03 31.11 15.78
CA PHE A 11 8.35 29.82 15.97
C PHE A 11 8.73 29.13 17.31
N LEU A 12 9.92 29.42 17.85
CA LEU A 12 10.38 28.88 19.14
C LEU A 12 9.92 29.72 20.35
N ARG A 13 9.21 30.84 20.13
CA ARG A 13 8.68 31.69 21.21
C ARG A 13 7.16 31.67 21.36
N SER A 14 6.43 30.99 20.48
CA SER A 14 4.99 30.76 20.64
C SER A 14 4.65 29.58 21.58
N SER A 15 5.63 28.98 22.23
CA SER A 15 5.45 27.87 23.19
C SER A 15 5.20 28.32 24.63
N ALA A 16 4.98 29.60 24.89
CA ALA A 16 4.87 30.13 26.24
C ALA A 16 3.79 31.21 26.36
N LEU A 17 2.54 30.87 26.06
CA LEU A 17 1.37 31.53 26.63
C LEU A 17 0.38 30.44 27.04
N GLY A 18 0.26 30.27 28.36
CA GLY A 18 -0.44 29.17 28.98
C GLY A 18 -1.92 29.13 28.63
N SER A 19 -2.32 28.08 27.94
CA SER A 19 -3.59 27.41 28.20
C SER A 19 -3.31 26.30 29.20
N LEU A 20 -3.98 26.34 30.35
CA LEU A 20 -4.07 25.21 31.26
C LEU A 20 -4.86 24.10 30.54
N ALA A 21 -4.19 23.35 29.68
CA ALA A 21 -4.71 22.08 29.19
C ALA A 21 -4.56 21.07 30.34
N SER A 22 -5.68 20.78 31.00
CA SER A 22 -5.77 19.75 32.03
C SER A 22 -5.31 18.42 31.44
N ILE A 23 -4.13 17.95 31.82
CA ILE A 23 -3.72 16.56 31.57
C ILE A 23 -4.65 15.73 32.45
N MET A 24 -5.71 15.17 31.87
CA MET A 24 -6.59 14.27 32.60
C MET A 24 -5.81 13.01 32.96
N ASP A 25 -5.67 12.77 34.26
CA ASP A 25 -5.25 11.47 34.78
C ASP A 25 -6.36 10.45 34.50
N VAL A 26 -5.96 9.22 34.21
CA VAL A 26 -6.75 8.15 33.57
C VAL A 26 -7.77 7.53 34.54
N GLN A 27 -8.72 8.33 35.04
CA GLN A 27 -9.90 7.82 35.76
C GLN A 27 -11.19 7.94 34.94
N ALA A 28 -11.14 8.57 33.76
CA ALA A 28 -12.32 8.82 32.91
C ALA A 28 -12.28 8.16 31.52
N ILE A 29 -11.36 7.21 31.26
CA ILE A 29 -11.55 6.26 30.16
C ILE A 29 -12.57 5.25 30.69
N GLY A 30 -13.80 5.29 30.20
CA GLY A 30 -14.86 4.34 30.56
C GLY A 30 -14.45 2.89 30.28
N GLN A 31 -15.33 1.93 30.55
CA GLN A 31 -15.10 0.46 30.47
C GLN A 31 -14.61 -0.12 29.10
N ILE A 32 -14.14 0.69 28.16
CA ILE A 32 -13.70 0.28 26.83
C ILE A 32 -12.17 0.15 26.80
N TYR A 33 -11.68 -1.00 26.32
CA TYR A 33 -10.26 -1.24 26.11
C TYR A 33 -9.70 -0.33 24.99
N PRO A 34 -8.68 0.50 25.25
CA PRO A 34 -8.27 1.58 24.33
C PRO A 34 -7.56 1.09 23.06
N PHE A 35 -7.03 -0.14 23.04
CA PHE A 35 -6.24 -0.66 21.91
C PHE A 35 -7.07 -1.62 21.03
N ALA A 36 -8.36 -1.32 20.85
CA ALA A 36 -9.29 -2.18 20.11
C ALA A 36 -8.97 -2.33 18.60
N LEU A 37 -8.12 -1.47 18.03
CA LEU A 37 -7.66 -1.56 16.63
C LEU A 37 -6.27 -2.23 16.49
N GLY A 38 -5.76 -2.80 17.59
CA GLY A 38 -4.46 -3.45 17.64
C GLY A 38 -3.29 -2.48 17.57
N VAL A 39 -2.12 -3.03 17.23
CA VAL A 39 -0.85 -2.32 17.05
C VAL A 39 -0.25 -2.69 15.70
N ALA A 40 0.60 -1.83 15.16
CA ALA A 40 1.32 -2.10 13.92
C ALA A 40 2.73 -1.54 13.96
N SER A 41 3.60 -2.05 13.09
CA SER A 41 4.92 -1.46 12.85
C SER A 41 5.21 -1.36 11.37
N GLY A 42 6.10 -0.47 10.97
CA GLY A 42 6.36 -0.22 9.56
C GLY A 42 7.46 0.78 9.31
N SER A 43 7.65 1.12 8.03
CA SER A 43 8.75 1.97 7.56
C SER A 43 10.14 1.61 8.11
N PRO A 44 10.50 0.30 8.21
CA PRO A 44 11.78 -0.10 8.77
C PRO A 44 12.94 0.42 7.94
N THR A 45 14.02 0.73 8.62
CA THR A 45 15.35 0.99 8.05
C THR A 45 16.35 0.14 8.81
N HIS A 46 17.64 0.40 8.59
CA HIS A 46 18.69 -0.28 9.33
C HIS A 46 18.79 0.12 10.81
N ASP A 47 18.25 1.25 11.21
CA ASP A 47 18.44 1.81 12.56
C ASP A 47 17.16 2.44 13.14
N SER A 48 16.04 2.33 12.43
CA SER A 48 14.76 2.85 12.90
C SER A 48 13.56 2.07 12.39
N VAL A 49 12.46 2.15 13.13
CA VAL A 49 11.13 1.64 12.78
C VAL A 49 10.06 2.63 13.25
N VAL A 50 8.90 2.61 12.61
CA VAL A 50 7.68 3.27 13.09
C VAL A 50 6.87 2.26 13.90
N LEU A 51 6.47 2.63 15.10
CA LEU A 51 5.45 1.92 15.88
C LEU A 51 4.14 2.69 15.81
N TRP A 52 3.03 1.98 15.70
CA TRP A 52 1.70 2.56 15.52
C TRP A 52 0.66 1.92 16.42
N THR A 53 -0.26 2.74 16.91
CA THR A 53 -1.55 2.33 17.50
C THR A 53 -2.55 3.49 17.37
N ARG A 54 -3.84 3.23 17.60
CA ARG A 54 -4.87 4.28 17.69
C ARG A 54 -5.77 4.06 18.90
N ILE A 55 -5.93 5.10 19.72
CA ILE A 55 -6.67 5.02 20.99
C ILE A 55 -8.17 5.13 20.73
N GLN A 56 -8.93 4.13 21.19
CA GLN A 56 -10.39 4.09 21.15
C GLN A 56 -10.99 4.40 22.54
N GLY A 57 -12.26 4.82 22.59
CA GLY A 57 -12.98 5.00 23.86
C GLY A 57 -12.68 6.28 24.64
N ALA A 58 -11.87 7.19 24.09
CA ALA A 58 -11.85 8.58 24.56
C ALA A 58 -13.23 9.20 24.25
N ASN A 59 -13.99 9.52 25.31
CA ASN A 59 -15.38 9.96 25.24
C ASN A 59 -15.58 11.02 24.14
N GLN A 60 -16.24 10.69 23.02
CA GLN A 60 -16.42 11.61 21.88
C GLN A 60 -17.17 12.89 22.28
N THR A 61 -17.89 12.88 23.40
CA THR A 61 -18.63 14.03 23.95
C THR A 61 -17.86 14.87 24.98
N LEU A 62 -16.71 14.42 25.49
CA LEU A 62 -15.86 15.19 26.44
C LEU A 62 -14.40 15.36 25.98
N ILE A 63 -13.99 14.73 24.87
CA ILE A 63 -12.58 14.64 24.43
C ILE A 63 -12.41 15.07 22.96
N ALA A 64 -13.26 15.97 22.47
CA ALA A 64 -12.96 16.71 21.24
C ALA A 64 -11.72 17.65 21.40
N GLU A 65 -11.20 17.82 22.62
CA GLU A 65 -10.03 18.66 22.93
C GLU A 65 -8.90 17.97 23.72
N ALA A 66 -9.03 16.71 24.14
CA ALA A 66 -8.06 16.12 25.06
C ALA A 66 -6.95 15.33 24.35
N GLN A 67 -5.72 15.80 24.57
CA GLN A 67 -4.48 15.07 24.33
C GLN A 67 -4.38 13.87 25.29
N VAL A 68 -4.17 12.67 24.76
CA VAL A 68 -4.02 11.45 25.57
C VAL A 68 -2.54 11.10 25.68
N SER A 69 -2.00 11.01 26.90
CA SER A 69 -0.63 10.57 27.12
C SER A 69 -0.51 9.05 26.93
N VAL A 70 0.39 8.63 26.04
CA VAL A 70 0.64 7.23 25.71
C VAL A 70 2.10 6.91 26.01
N ARG A 71 2.33 5.94 26.90
CA ARG A 71 3.67 5.36 27.12
C ARG A 71 3.92 4.30 26.06
N TRP A 72 5.18 4.12 25.67
CA TRP A 72 5.60 3.05 24.78
C TRP A 72 6.93 2.45 25.25
N GLU A 73 7.11 1.17 24.96
CA GLU A 73 8.33 0.41 25.26
C GLU A 73 8.72 -0.43 24.06
N MET A 74 10.03 -0.60 23.87
CA MET A 74 10.64 -1.54 22.94
C MET A 74 11.65 -2.40 23.72
N ALA A 75 11.66 -3.70 23.44
CA ALA A 75 12.48 -4.69 24.15
C ALA A 75 13.11 -5.70 23.18
N HIS A 76 14.16 -6.37 23.66
CA HIS A 76 14.77 -7.52 22.98
C HIS A 76 13.96 -8.82 23.14
N ASP A 77 13.15 -8.90 24.19
CA ASP A 77 12.33 -10.07 24.53
C ASP A 77 10.86 -9.70 24.72
N GLU A 78 9.98 -10.65 24.42
CA GLU A 78 8.52 -10.49 24.50
C GLU A 78 8.01 -10.20 25.92
N ALA A 79 8.75 -10.62 26.95
CA ALA A 79 8.40 -10.38 28.34
C ALA A 79 8.83 -8.98 28.84
N PHE A 80 9.46 -8.17 27.99
CA PHE A 80 9.96 -6.81 28.32
C PHE A 80 10.93 -6.78 29.50
N LYS A 81 11.74 -7.84 29.69
CA LYS A 81 12.79 -7.88 30.73
C LYS A 81 14.05 -7.12 30.32
N GLN A 82 14.32 -7.06 29.02
CA GLN A 82 15.48 -6.39 28.42
C GLN A 82 14.99 -5.25 27.53
N LEU A 83 14.68 -4.11 28.16
CA LEU A 83 14.25 -2.92 27.46
C LEU A 83 15.40 -2.34 26.62
N VAL A 84 15.06 -1.93 25.41
CA VAL A 84 15.94 -1.24 24.46
C VAL A 84 15.73 0.26 24.59
N GLN A 85 14.48 0.69 24.44
CA GLN A 85 14.06 2.09 24.56
C GLN A 85 12.64 2.16 25.10
N LYS A 86 12.29 3.30 25.70
CA LYS A 86 10.93 3.61 26.15
C LYS A 86 10.71 5.10 26.11
N GLY A 87 9.46 5.52 26.05
CA GLY A 87 9.12 6.92 26.03
C GLY A 87 7.66 7.21 26.32
N LYS A 88 7.32 8.49 26.18
CA LYS A 88 5.95 9.00 26.22
C LYS A 88 5.72 9.81 24.95
N THR A 89 4.51 9.71 24.42
CA THR A 89 4.02 10.51 23.31
C THR A 89 2.57 10.92 23.60
N THR A 90 2.03 11.78 22.75
CA THR A 90 0.67 12.29 22.87
C THR A 90 -0.13 11.85 21.67
N ALA A 91 -1.27 11.20 21.91
CA ALA A 91 -2.29 10.97 20.89
C ALA A 91 -3.20 12.19 20.83
N ASP A 92 -3.22 12.87 19.67
CA ASP A 92 -3.95 14.12 19.46
C ASP A 92 -5.30 13.86 18.77
N ALA A 93 -6.36 14.54 19.21
CA ALA A 93 -7.69 14.43 18.62
C ALA A 93 -7.71 14.87 17.15
N LEU A 94 -6.87 15.83 16.76
CA LEU A 94 -6.72 16.27 15.36
C LEU A 94 -6.25 15.14 14.45
N LEU A 95 -5.52 14.16 14.99
CA LEU A 95 -5.04 12.98 14.29
C LEU A 95 -5.84 11.72 14.68
N GLY A 96 -7.09 11.89 15.11
CA GLY A 96 -7.98 10.79 15.48
C GLY A 96 -7.44 9.91 16.61
N HIS A 97 -6.62 10.50 17.50
CA HIS A 97 -5.88 9.81 18.57
C HIS A 97 -5.00 8.64 18.06
N SER A 98 -4.49 8.76 16.84
CA SER A 98 -3.41 7.91 16.34
C SER A 98 -2.09 8.25 17.01
N VAL A 99 -1.23 7.25 17.13
CA VAL A 99 0.10 7.34 17.72
C VAL A 99 1.09 6.82 16.70
N HIS A 100 2.11 7.64 16.39
CA HIS A 100 3.25 7.25 15.56
C HIS A 100 4.52 7.53 16.35
N VAL A 101 5.31 6.49 16.63
CA VAL A 101 6.61 6.60 17.32
C VAL A 101 7.70 6.17 16.35
N GLU A 102 8.56 7.10 15.96
CA GLU A 102 9.77 6.81 15.18
C GLU A 102 10.92 6.46 16.14
N VAL A 103 11.09 5.16 16.42
CA VAL A 103 12.19 4.70 17.28
C VAL A 103 13.46 4.66 16.44
N GLN A 104 14.49 5.39 16.84
CA GLN A 104 15.76 5.56 16.12
C GLN A 104 16.92 4.96 16.90
N ASN A 105 18.12 4.94 16.32
CA ASN A 105 19.36 4.44 16.94
C ASN A 105 19.25 2.97 17.38
N LEU A 106 18.51 2.17 16.63
CA LEU A 106 18.39 0.73 16.82
C LEU A 106 19.56 -0.01 16.17
N LEU A 107 19.88 -1.20 16.68
CA LEU A 107 20.84 -2.07 16.00
C LEU A 107 20.25 -2.59 14.69
N PRO A 108 21.05 -2.70 13.61
CA PRO A 108 20.62 -3.27 12.35
C PRO A 108 20.38 -4.78 12.44
N ASP A 109 19.57 -5.26 11.50
CA ASP A 109 19.24 -6.66 11.31
C ASP A 109 18.76 -7.36 12.58
N ARG A 110 17.81 -6.74 13.29
CA ARG A 110 17.40 -7.17 14.63
C ARG A 110 15.89 -7.18 14.78
N TRP A 111 15.39 -8.25 15.40
CA TRP A 111 14.01 -8.35 15.88
C TRP A 111 13.86 -7.67 17.24
N TYR A 112 12.72 -6.99 17.42
CA TYR A 112 12.33 -6.33 18.67
C TYR A 112 10.85 -6.58 18.96
N PHE A 113 10.48 -6.45 20.23
CA PHE A 113 9.10 -6.44 20.70
C PHE A 113 8.72 -5.04 21.17
N TYR A 114 7.46 -4.65 21.05
CA TYR A 114 6.98 -3.34 21.46
C TYR A 114 5.56 -3.38 22.01
N ARG A 115 5.23 -2.43 22.88
CA ARG A 115 3.88 -2.25 23.44
C ARG A 115 3.60 -0.80 23.80
N PHE A 116 2.32 -0.46 23.88
CA PHE A 116 1.82 0.84 24.32
C PHE A 116 1.04 0.70 25.63
N MET A 117 1.02 1.77 26.42
CA MET A 117 0.23 1.83 27.65
C MET A 117 -0.49 3.18 27.79
N VAL A 118 -1.77 3.13 28.18
CA VAL A 118 -2.58 4.28 28.57
C VAL A 118 -3.16 4.00 29.96
N GLY A 119 -2.74 4.78 30.96
CA GLY A 119 -3.01 4.43 32.36
C GLY A 119 -2.50 3.03 32.68
N ASN A 120 -3.43 2.16 33.12
CA ASN A 120 -3.18 0.74 33.42
C ASN A 120 -3.44 -0.20 32.23
N ALA A 121 -4.04 0.28 31.14
CA ALA A 121 -4.25 -0.54 29.96
C ALA A 121 -2.93 -0.73 29.21
N ILE A 122 -2.66 -1.96 28.77
CA ILE A 122 -1.50 -2.35 27.98
C ILE A 122 -2.02 -2.88 26.64
N SER A 123 -1.42 -2.47 25.52
CA SER A 123 -1.76 -2.97 24.19
C SER A 123 -1.40 -4.45 24.03
N PRO A 124 -1.86 -5.12 22.95
CA PRO A 124 -1.20 -6.34 22.49
C PRO A 124 0.30 -6.07 22.27
N VAL A 125 1.12 -7.10 22.45
CA VAL A 125 2.56 -7.03 22.13
C VAL A 125 2.71 -7.16 20.63
N GLY A 126 3.41 -6.21 20.01
CA GLY A 126 3.83 -6.32 18.63
C GLY A 126 5.30 -6.74 18.53
N ARG A 127 5.66 -7.30 17.39
CA ARG A 127 7.02 -7.66 16.98
C ARG A 127 7.38 -6.91 15.69
N THR A 128 8.62 -6.46 15.60
CA THR A 128 9.11 -5.68 14.47
C THR A 128 10.58 -5.98 14.18
N ARG A 129 11.10 -5.50 13.05
CA ARG A 129 12.48 -5.76 12.62
C ARG A 129 13.10 -4.53 11.97
N THR A 130 14.34 -4.21 12.34
CA THR A 130 15.23 -3.36 11.54
C THR A 130 15.91 -4.21 10.48
N PHE A 131 16.15 -3.65 9.30
CA PHE A 131 16.86 -4.36 8.24
C PHE A 131 18.37 -4.24 8.37
N ALA A 132 19.11 -5.05 7.59
CA ALA A 132 20.55 -4.91 7.54
C ALA A 132 20.95 -3.59 6.87
N LYS A 133 22.03 -2.98 7.36
CA LYS A 133 22.59 -1.75 6.76
C LYS A 133 22.95 -2.00 5.30
N ALA A 134 22.67 -1.04 4.43
CA ALA A 134 23.03 -1.11 3.01
C ALA A 134 24.49 -1.57 2.81
N GLY A 135 24.70 -2.53 1.90
CA GLY A 135 26.00 -3.16 1.64
C GLY A 135 26.36 -4.34 2.55
N SER A 136 25.58 -4.61 3.61
CA SER A 136 25.79 -5.82 4.44
C SER A 136 25.29 -7.06 3.71
N THR A 137 25.98 -8.18 3.86
CA THR A 137 25.54 -9.47 3.33
C THR A 137 24.27 -9.94 4.05
N VAL A 138 23.23 -10.27 3.29
CA VAL A 138 22.00 -10.88 3.79
C VAL A 138 21.72 -12.09 2.91
N ASN A 139 21.54 -13.26 3.53
CA ASN A 139 21.41 -14.52 2.80
C ASN A 139 19.95 -14.90 2.51
N HIS A 140 19.01 -14.28 3.20
CA HIS A 140 17.60 -14.63 3.11
C HIS A 140 16.70 -13.45 3.47
N LEU A 141 15.59 -13.30 2.74
CA LEU A 141 14.46 -12.44 3.08
C LEU A 141 13.18 -13.17 2.72
N ARG A 142 12.27 -13.33 3.69
CA ARG A 142 10.90 -13.78 3.43
C ARG A 142 9.96 -12.58 3.39
N LEU A 143 9.30 -12.39 2.25
CA LEU A 143 8.41 -11.26 2.00
C LEU A 143 7.03 -11.79 1.62
N ALA A 144 5.98 -11.26 2.23
CA ALA A 144 4.61 -11.45 1.75
C ALA A 144 4.12 -10.19 1.03
N TYR A 145 3.34 -10.34 -0.04
CA TYR A 145 2.65 -9.23 -0.69
C TYR A 145 1.14 -9.50 -0.79
N ALA A 146 0.35 -8.44 -0.59
CA ALA A 146 -1.12 -8.49 -0.56
C ALA A 146 -1.76 -7.17 -1.01
N SER A 147 -3.02 -7.23 -1.42
CA SER A 147 -3.86 -6.08 -1.77
C SER A 147 -5.35 -6.44 -1.65
N CYS A 148 -6.22 -5.45 -1.87
CA CYS A 148 -7.63 -5.66 -2.20
C CYS A 148 -8.37 -6.52 -1.18
N GLN A 149 -8.58 -5.95 0.01
CA GLN A 149 -9.16 -6.64 1.15
C GLN A 149 -10.59 -6.17 1.44
N ARG A 150 -11.47 -6.07 0.42
CA ARG A 150 -12.85 -5.59 0.63
C ARG A 150 -13.53 -6.34 1.78
N TRP A 151 -13.79 -5.63 2.87
CA TRP A 151 -14.20 -6.21 4.15
C TRP A 151 -15.51 -6.98 4.06
N GLU A 152 -16.47 -6.48 3.29
CA GLU A 152 -17.78 -7.11 3.13
C GLU A 152 -17.74 -8.35 2.22
N ALA A 153 -16.68 -8.52 1.44
CA ALA A 153 -16.52 -9.60 0.48
C ALA A 153 -15.93 -10.88 1.10
N GLY A 154 -15.56 -10.87 2.39
CA GLY A 154 -15.08 -12.07 3.06
C GLY A 154 -14.37 -11.82 4.38
N TYR A 155 -14.03 -12.92 5.05
CA TYR A 155 -13.17 -12.94 6.22
C TYR A 155 -11.71 -12.94 5.79
N PHE A 156 -10.84 -12.30 6.58
CA PHE A 156 -9.42 -12.19 6.24
C PHE A 156 -8.59 -13.40 6.70
N SER A 157 -9.13 -14.61 6.50
CA SER A 157 -8.47 -15.88 6.86
C SER A 157 -7.10 -16.05 6.21
N ALA A 158 -6.85 -15.40 5.08
CA ALA A 158 -5.53 -15.31 4.45
C ALA A 158 -4.44 -14.78 5.41
N TYR A 159 -4.74 -13.81 6.27
CA TYR A 159 -3.77 -13.26 7.22
C TYR A 159 -3.40 -14.23 8.34
N LYS A 160 -4.34 -15.08 8.78
CA LYS A 160 -4.06 -16.17 9.73
C LYS A 160 -3.00 -17.13 9.19
N HIS A 161 -3.07 -17.44 7.90
CA HIS A 161 -2.09 -18.28 7.23
C HIS A 161 -0.78 -17.56 6.97
N MET A 162 -0.84 -16.29 6.57
CA MET A 162 0.35 -15.44 6.39
C MET A 162 1.16 -15.32 7.68
N LEU A 163 0.49 -15.25 8.83
CA LEU A 163 1.12 -15.26 10.15
C LEU A 163 1.93 -16.55 10.39
N THR A 164 1.38 -17.69 9.97
CA THR A 164 2.05 -19.00 10.10
C THR A 164 3.24 -19.14 9.16
N ASP A 165 3.18 -18.51 7.99
CA ASP A 165 4.28 -18.44 7.03
C ASP A 165 5.43 -17.54 7.51
N GLN A 166 5.23 -16.75 8.58
CA GLN A 166 6.26 -15.96 9.29
C GLN A 166 7.10 -15.06 8.37
N PRO A 167 6.50 -14.13 7.62
CA PRO A 167 7.26 -13.18 6.80
C PRO A 167 8.12 -12.25 7.66
N ASP A 168 9.27 -11.84 7.12
CA ASP A 168 10.11 -10.79 7.71
C ASP A 168 9.49 -9.41 7.51
N VAL A 169 8.69 -9.24 6.45
CA VAL A 169 8.00 -8.01 6.07
C VAL A 169 6.77 -8.31 5.22
N VAL A 170 5.73 -7.51 5.37
CA VAL A 170 4.57 -7.49 4.47
C VAL A 170 4.60 -6.24 3.61
N LEU A 171 4.39 -6.39 2.30
CA LEU A 171 4.15 -5.29 1.37
C LEU A 171 2.66 -5.26 1.04
N PHE A 172 1.99 -4.17 1.37
CA PHE A 172 0.58 -3.99 1.04
C PHE A 172 0.43 -2.98 -0.09
N LEU A 173 -0.19 -3.42 -1.19
CA LEU A 173 -0.09 -2.78 -2.51
C LEU A 173 -1.25 -1.86 -2.86
N GLY A 174 -2.24 -1.72 -1.98
CA GLY A 174 -3.40 -0.86 -2.18
C GLY A 174 -4.72 -1.56 -1.88
N ASP A 175 -5.79 -0.79 -1.87
CA ASP A 175 -7.15 -1.23 -1.52
C ASP A 175 -7.24 -1.83 -0.11
N TYR A 176 -6.61 -1.16 0.85
CA TYR A 176 -6.68 -1.51 2.26
C TYR A 176 -8.09 -1.31 2.79
N ILE A 177 -8.76 -0.27 2.31
CA ILE A 177 -10.19 -0.04 2.48
C ILE A 177 -10.86 0.07 1.12
N TYR A 178 -12.18 -0.01 1.14
CA TYR A 178 -13.04 0.43 0.04
C TYR A 178 -13.94 1.54 0.57
N GLU A 179 -14.35 2.47 -0.29
CA GLU A 179 -15.14 3.67 -0.02
C GLU A 179 -16.64 3.51 -0.34
N TYR A 180 -17.00 2.39 -0.96
CA TYR A 180 -18.37 2.09 -1.39
C TYR A 180 -19.36 2.01 -0.22
N PRO A 181 -20.66 2.29 -0.49
CA PRO A 181 -21.72 1.80 0.37
C PRO A 181 -21.73 0.28 0.36
N GLY A 182 -22.06 -0.30 1.51
CA GLY A 182 -22.23 -1.74 1.60
C GLY A 182 -23.43 -2.22 0.77
N ASN A 183 -23.30 -3.37 0.11
CA ASN A 183 -24.44 -4.03 -0.52
C ASN A 183 -24.96 -5.15 0.39
N PRO A 184 -26.06 -4.94 1.15
CA PRO A 184 -26.54 -5.93 2.11
C PRO A 184 -27.00 -7.24 1.48
N VAL A 185 -27.26 -7.28 0.16
CA VAL A 185 -27.69 -8.49 -0.55
C VAL A 185 -26.52 -9.42 -0.84
N SER A 186 -25.34 -8.86 -1.17
CA SER A 186 -24.15 -9.64 -1.54
C SER A 186 -23.04 -9.63 -0.49
N ALA A 187 -23.21 -8.86 0.60
CA ALA A 187 -22.24 -8.79 1.69
C ALA A 187 -22.21 -10.09 2.49
N ILE A 188 -21.01 -10.64 2.66
CA ILE A 188 -20.72 -11.79 3.52
C ILE A 188 -20.60 -11.34 4.98
N ARG A 189 -20.12 -10.11 5.19
CA ARG A 189 -20.03 -9.46 6.49
C ARG A 189 -20.82 -8.16 6.47
N THR A 190 -21.65 -7.95 7.47
CA THR A 190 -22.38 -6.70 7.69
C THR A 190 -21.79 -5.98 8.91
N PRO A 191 -21.48 -4.67 8.82
CA PRO A 191 -21.04 -3.92 9.98
C PRO A 191 -22.16 -3.87 11.04
N SER A 192 -21.76 -3.82 12.31
CA SER A 192 -22.68 -3.73 13.45
C SER A 192 -23.39 -2.37 13.58
N SER A 193 -22.93 -1.34 12.85
CA SER A 193 -23.52 0.00 12.84
C SER A 193 -24.03 0.39 11.45
N THR A 194 -25.22 1.00 11.41
CA THR A 194 -25.85 1.50 10.18
C THR A 194 -25.13 2.72 9.58
N SER A 195 -24.30 3.43 10.36
CA SER A 195 -23.51 4.57 9.87
C SER A 195 -22.42 4.19 8.87
N SER A 196 -22.10 2.90 8.72
CA SER A 196 -21.02 2.40 7.85
C SER A 196 -21.47 2.06 6.41
N PHE A 197 -22.75 2.23 6.06
CA PHE A 197 -23.29 1.81 4.76
C PHE A 197 -23.35 2.90 3.69
N GLY A 198 -22.93 4.13 3.96
CA GLY A 198 -22.87 5.21 2.96
C GLY A 198 -21.58 5.19 2.14
N PHE A 199 -21.53 6.05 1.11
CA PHE A 199 -20.25 6.44 0.52
C PHE A 199 -19.36 7.11 1.57
N VAL A 200 -18.07 6.81 1.54
CA VAL A 200 -17.07 7.41 2.42
C VAL A 200 -16.57 8.72 1.82
N LEU A 201 -16.93 9.86 2.43
CA LEU A 201 -16.70 11.20 1.85
C LEU A 201 -15.90 12.13 2.77
N THR A 202 -16.21 12.13 4.06
CA THR A 202 -15.61 13.02 5.07
C THR A 202 -14.48 12.33 5.84
N LEU A 203 -13.67 13.11 6.56
CA LEU A 203 -12.61 12.57 7.41
C LEU A 203 -13.13 11.56 8.44
N ASP A 204 -14.28 11.83 9.04
CA ASP A 204 -14.89 10.93 10.02
C ASP A 204 -15.41 9.64 9.36
N ASP A 205 -15.92 9.71 8.13
CA ASP A 205 -16.28 8.51 7.37
C ASP A 205 -15.05 7.64 7.10
N TYR A 206 -13.93 8.23 6.63
CA TYR A 206 -12.71 7.48 6.38
C TYR A 206 -12.15 6.88 7.67
N ARG A 207 -12.13 7.65 8.77
CA ARG A 207 -11.73 7.17 10.09
C ARG A 207 -12.57 5.98 10.56
N ALA A 208 -13.88 6.03 10.37
CA ALA A 208 -14.80 4.95 10.69
C ALA A 208 -14.57 3.72 9.80
N ARG A 209 -14.33 3.92 8.49
CA ARG A 209 -14.03 2.85 7.53
C ARG A 209 -12.71 2.14 7.83
N TYR A 210 -11.65 2.87 8.16
CA TYR A 210 -10.40 2.24 8.63
C TYR A 210 -10.60 1.48 9.94
N ALA A 211 -11.35 2.04 10.89
CA ALA A 211 -11.67 1.36 12.14
C ALA A 211 -12.44 0.05 11.88
N GLN A 212 -13.42 0.05 10.97
CA GLN A 212 -14.16 -1.14 10.54
C GLN A 212 -13.21 -2.22 10.02
N TYR A 213 -12.31 -1.89 9.10
CA TYR A 213 -11.39 -2.89 8.53
C TYR A 213 -10.45 -3.44 9.60
N ARG A 214 -9.94 -2.57 10.48
CA ARG A 214 -9.09 -2.95 11.61
C ARG A 214 -9.82 -3.64 12.76
N THR A 215 -11.14 -3.87 12.69
CA THR A 215 -11.84 -4.75 13.66
C THR A 215 -11.52 -6.23 13.44
N ASP A 216 -10.96 -6.60 12.28
CA ASP A 216 -10.68 -7.98 11.95
C ASP A 216 -9.49 -8.55 12.76
N PRO A 217 -9.67 -9.64 13.53
CA PRO A 217 -8.62 -10.16 14.41
C PRO A 217 -7.42 -10.75 13.65
N ASP A 218 -7.64 -11.34 12.47
CA ASP A 218 -6.55 -11.91 11.67
C ASP A 218 -5.68 -10.78 11.07
N LEU A 219 -6.30 -9.67 10.69
CA LEU A 219 -5.57 -8.45 10.30
C LEU A 219 -4.78 -7.86 11.47
N GLN A 220 -5.40 -7.72 12.65
CA GLN A 220 -4.71 -7.17 13.83
C GLN A 220 -3.48 -8.00 14.22
N THR A 221 -3.63 -9.32 14.26
CA THR A 221 -2.52 -10.22 14.63
C THR A 221 -1.40 -10.20 13.59
N MET A 222 -1.72 -10.11 12.29
CA MET A 222 -0.69 -9.99 11.25
C MET A 222 0.02 -8.62 11.27
N HIS A 223 -0.68 -7.52 11.56
CA HIS A 223 -0.05 -6.19 11.80
C HIS A 223 0.91 -6.22 13.00
N ALA A 224 0.58 -6.98 14.03
CA ALA A 224 1.42 -7.13 15.22
C ALA A 224 2.65 -8.03 14.99
N ALA A 225 2.70 -8.84 13.93
CA ALA A 225 3.72 -9.89 13.81
C ALA A 225 5.06 -9.46 13.19
N CYS A 226 5.04 -8.48 12.28
CA CYS A 226 6.23 -8.02 11.55
C CYS A 226 6.01 -6.58 11.02
N PRO A 227 7.04 -5.88 10.50
CA PRO A 227 6.85 -4.57 9.89
C PRO A 227 6.11 -4.66 8.55
N TRP A 228 5.27 -3.66 8.28
CA TRP A 228 4.58 -3.50 6.99
C TRP A 228 5.14 -2.29 6.22
N LEU A 229 5.30 -2.48 4.91
CA LEU A 229 5.55 -1.41 3.94
C LEU A 229 4.27 -1.18 3.13
N MET A 230 3.75 0.03 3.20
CA MET A 230 2.45 0.37 2.63
C MET A 230 2.61 1.23 1.39
N THR A 231 1.80 0.96 0.38
CA THR A 231 1.34 1.96 -0.59
C THR A 231 -0.19 1.92 -0.65
N TRP A 232 -0.80 2.81 -1.43
CA TRP A 232 -2.24 2.81 -1.69
C TRP A 232 -2.53 2.48 -3.15
N ASP A 233 -3.80 2.25 -3.44
CA ASP A 233 -4.36 2.41 -4.76
C ASP A 233 -5.52 3.42 -4.77
N ASP A 234 -6.57 3.17 -5.55
CA ASP A 234 -7.68 4.08 -5.72
C ASP A 234 -8.65 4.08 -4.54
N HIS A 235 -8.98 2.89 -4.01
CA HIS A 235 -10.04 2.71 -3.02
C HIS A 235 -9.74 3.26 -1.63
N GLU A 236 -8.49 3.60 -1.34
CA GLU A 236 -8.16 4.47 -0.20
C GLU A 236 -8.85 5.84 -0.29
N VAL A 237 -9.27 6.27 -1.49
CA VAL A 237 -9.98 7.52 -1.76
C VAL A 237 -11.31 7.27 -2.47
N GLN A 238 -11.26 6.84 -3.73
CA GLN A 238 -12.39 6.71 -4.64
C GLN A 238 -11.96 5.87 -5.84
N ASN A 239 -12.77 4.89 -6.23
CA ASN A 239 -12.57 4.07 -7.42
C ASN A 239 -12.07 4.89 -8.61
N ASP A 240 -10.99 4.45 -9.23
CA ASP A 240 -10.33 4.99 -10.41
C ASP A 240 -9.90 6.48 -10.34
N TYR A 241 -9.68 7.07 -9.17
CA TYR A 241 -9.21 8.46 -9.14
C TYR A 241 -7.83 8.64 -9.82
N ALA A 242 -7.62 9.81 -10.41
CA ALA A 242 -6.41 10.16 -11.14
C ALA A 242 -5.92 11.56 -10.76
N GLY A 243 -4.87 11.62 -9.92
CA GLY A 243 -4.36 12.89 -9.43
C GLY A 243 -5.41 13.65 -8.63
N LEU A 244 -5.83 14.82 -9.13
CA LEU A 244 -6.88 15.67 -8.54
C LEU A 244 -8.25 15.49 -9.20
N ILE A 245 -8.40 14.45 -10.02
CA ILE A 245 -9.63 14.15 -10.74
C ILE A 245 -10.26 12.92 -10.08
N GLY A 246 -11.49 13.07 -9.61
CA GLY A 246 -12.26 11.96 -9.07
C GLY A 246 -12.59 10.93 -10.15
N GLY A 247 -12.72 9.66 -9.75
CA GLY A 247 -13.14 8.58 -10.64
C GLY A 247 -14.67 8.43 -10.68
N ASP A 248 -15.16 7.20 -10.78
CA ASP A 248 -16.54 6.91 -11.21
C ASP A 248 -17.52 6.45 -10.10
N SER A 249 -17.08 6.44 -8.83
CA SER A 249 -17.90 6.03 -7.67
C SER A 249 -18.21 7.18 -6.69
N GLY A 250 -19.40 7.25 -6.09
CA GLY A 250 -19.75 8.35 -5.17
C GLY A 250 -21.16 8.90 -5.34
N ALA A 251 -21.52 9.90 -4.53
CA ALA A 251 -22.77 10.64 -4.66
C ALA A 251 -22.71 11.62 -5.85
N ALA A 252 -23.80 11.68 -6.64
CA ALA A 252 -23.88 12.37 -7.94
C ALA A 252 -23.48 13.86 -7.90
N ASP A 253 -23.57 14.50 -6.73
CA ASP A 253 -23.25 15.90 -6.47
C ASP A 253 -21.74 16.17 -6.27
N VAL A 254 -20.99 15.21 -5.70
CA VAL A 254 -19.54 15.34 -5.40
C VAL A 254 -18.67 15.33 -6.66
N PHE A 255 -19.17 14.80 -7.79
CA PHE A 255 -18.40 14.65 -9.04
C PHE A 255 -18.24 15.93 -9.87
N SER A 256 -19.04 16.97 -9.59
CA SER A 256 -19.18 18.10 -10.51
C SER A 256 -18.16 19.23 -10.29
N ASN A 257 -17.43 19.23 -9.18
CA ASN A 257 -16.52 20.30 -8.78
C ASN A 257 -15.15 19.76 -8.32
N PRO A 258 -14.05 20.07 -9.01
CA PRO A 258 -12.69 19.64 -8.64
C PRO A 258 -12.26 20.00 -7.21
N LYS A 259 -12.82 21.07 -6.64
CA LYS A 259 -12.53 21.45 -5.24
C LYS A 259 -13.07 20.43 -4.24
N ASP A 260 -14.19 19.79 -4.54
CA ASP A 260 -14.86 18.84 -3.64
C ASP A 260 -14.09 17.52 -3.60
N PHE A 261 -13.58 17.05 -4.75
CA PHE A 261 -12.68 15.89 -4.77
C PHE A 261 -11.36 16.16 -4.06
N ALA A 262 -10.76 17.35 -4.20
CA ALA A 262 -9.54 17.70 -3.49
C ALA A 262 -9.72 17.68 -1.96
N LEU A 263 -10.90 18.08 -1.45
CA LEU A 263 -11.27 17.97 -0.05
C LEU A 263 -11.42 16.51 0.39
N ARG A 264 -12.12 15.68 -0.39
CA ARG A 264 -12.26 14.23 -0.13
C ARG A 264 -10.92 13.52 -0.10
N ARG A 265 -10.03 13.79 -1.07
CA ARG A 265 -8.66 13.24 -1.10
C ARG A 265 -7.85 13.69 0.11
N GLY A 266 -7.98 14.93 0.54
CA GLY A 266 -7.35 15.43 1.77
C GLY A 266 -7.79 14.67 3.02
N ALA A 267 -9.10 14.46 3.17
CA ALA A 267 -9.68 13.66 4.25
C ALA A 267 -9.18 12.20 4.22
N ALA A 268 -9.19 11.59 3.03
CA ALA A 268 -8.73 10.22 2.81
C ALA A 268 -7.25 10.03 3.17
N TYR A 269 -6.37 10.92 2.70
CA TYR A 269 -4.93 10.87 2.98
C TYR A 269 -4.61 11.10 4.45
N GLN A 270 -5.32 12.02 5.11
CA GLN A 270 -5.18 12.17 6.55
C GLN A 270 -5.59 10.89 7.28
N ALA A 271 -6.74 10.31 6.96
CA ALA A 271 -7.17 9.05 7.58
C ALA A 271 -6.22 7.88 7.26
N TYR A 272 -5.64 7.81 6.06
CA TYR A 272 -4.60 6.83 5.72
C TYR A 272 -3.39 6.98 6.65
N TYR A 273 -2.86 8.20 6.81
CA TYR A 273 -1.78 8.46 7.76
C TYR A 273 -2.14 8.02 9.18
N GLU A 274 -3.32 8.40 9.67
CA GLU A 274 -3.80 8.07 11.02
C GLU A 274 -3.89 6.55 11.26
N ASN A 275 -4.02 5.74 10.21
CA ASN A 275 -4.27 4.30 10.33
C ASN A 275 -3.17 3.41 9.73
N MET A 276 -2.04 3.98 9.29
CA MET A 276 -0.90 3.25 8.72
C MET A 276 0.42 3.52 9.46
N PRO A 277 1.32 2.52 9.60
CA PRO A 277 2.62 2.69 10.27
C PRO A 277 3.66 3.37 9.35
N ILE A 278 3.32 4.58 8.88
CA ILE A 278 4.17 5.42 8.04
C ILE A 278 4.80 6.55 8.85
N ARG A 279 5.91 7.13 8.35
CA ARG A 279 6.66 8.18 9.05
C ARG A 279 5.87 9.48 9.23
N ALA A 280 6.09 10.18 10.34
CA ALA A 280 5.48 11.48 10.60
C ALA A 280 5.94 12.54 9.58
N SER A 281 7.14 12.39 9.01
CA SER A 281 7.63 13.23 7.91
C SER A 281 6.68 13.26 6.71
N THR A 282 5.92 12.18 6.49
CA THR A 282 4.94 12.06 5.42
C THR A 282 3.77 13.02 5.63
N LEU A 283 3.25 13.13 6.85
CA LEU A 283 2.23 14.10 7.22
C LEU A 283 2.77 15.55 7.18
N MET A 284 3.97 15.80 7.71
CA MET A 284 4.53 17.15 7.75
C MET A 284 4.77 17.74 6.35
N GLN A 285 5.21 16.93 5.39
CA GLN A 285 5.29 17.33 3.99
C GLN A 285 3.89 17.63 3.43
N GLY A 286 2.88 16.82 3.78
CA GLY A 286 1.51 17.07 3.36
C GLY A 286 0.88 18.33 3.93
N LEU A 287 1.09 18.63 5.22
CA LEU A 287 0.60 19.85 5.85
C LEU A 287 1.30 21.12 5.30
N ALA A 288 2.59 21.03 4.95
CA ALA A 288 3.29 22.11 4.27
C ALA A 288 2.70 22.40 2.88
N ASN A 289 2.29 21.36 2.16
CA ASN A 289 1.66 21.45 0.84
C ASN A 289 0.18 21.87 0.92
N LEU A 290 -0.54 21.55 2.00
CA LEU A 290 -1.92 22.01 2.24
C LEU A 290 -2.03 23.54 2.43
N ARG A 291 -0.97 24.21 2.88
CA ARG A 291 -0.91 25.68 2.91
C ARG A 291 -0.86 26.29 1.51
N ALA A 292 -0.50 25.50 0.49
CA ALA A 292 -0.72 25.83 -0.91
C ALA A 292 -2.12 25.31 -1.32
N LEU A 293 -3.16 26.08 -1.00
CA LEU A 293 -4.59 25.78 -1.23
C LEU A 293 -4.97 25.40 -2.69
N ASN A 294 -4.02 25.42 -3.63
CA ASN A 294 -4.23 25.15 -5.05
C ASN A 294 -3.71 23.77 -5.54
N THR A 295 -3.00 22.98 -4.72
CA THR A 295 -2.39 21.70 -5.18
C THR A 295 -3.14 20.45 -4.70
N GLY A 296 -4.17 20.61 -3.87
CA GLY A 296 -4.77 19.52 -3.08
C GLY A 296 -3.75 18.89 -2.12
N ALA A 297 -4.21 18.14 -1.12
CA ALA A 297 -3.30 17.48 -0.17
C ALA A 297 -2.30 16.58 -0.93
N GLU A 298 -1.00 16.87 -0.89
CA GLU A 298 0.05 16.03 -1.47
C GLU A 298 0.74 15.27 -0.32
N MET A 299 0.63 13.95 -0.27
CA MET A 299 1.32 13.16 0.75
C MET A 299 2.31 12.18 0.07
N ARG A 300 3.61 12.47 0.19
CA ARG A 300 4.65 11.72 -0.51
C ARG A 300 4.92 10.36 0.17
N ILE A 301 4.22 9.31 -0.24
CA ILE A 301 4.36 7.95 0.32
C ILE A 301 5.40 7.07 -0.38
N TYR A 302 5.77 7.37 -1.64
CA TYR A 302 6.73 6.55 -2.36
C TYR A 302 8.12 6.59 -1.69
N GLN A 303 8.75 5.43 -1.55
CA GLN A 303 9.97 5.26 -0.78
C GLN A 303 10.80 4.07 -1.25
N ARG A 304 12.06 4.04 -0.80
CA ARG A 304 12.96 2.91 -1.00
C ARG A 304 13.47 2.44 0.35
N VAL A 305 13.48 1.13 0.55
CA VAL A 305 14.05 0.47 1.72
C VAL A 305 15.03 -0.60 1.27
N ASP A 306 16.24 -0.59 1.83
CA ASP A 306 17.28 -1.58 1.53
C ASP A 306 17.30 -2.69 2.59
N VAL A 307 17.46 -3.93 2.13
CA VAL A 307 17.71 -5.12 2.96
C VAL A 307 19.14 -5.58 2.69
N GLY A 308 20.10 -4.92 3.35
CA GLY A 308 21.52 -5.13 3.07
C GLY A 308 21.85 -4.97 1.58
N GLN A 309 22.64 -5.90 1.05
CA GLN A 309 22.92 -6.04 -0.38
C GLN A 309 21.92 -6.96 -1.10
N LEU A 310 21.04 -7.66 -0.38
CA LEU A 310 20.14 -8.66 -0.96
C LEU A 310 19.03 -8.01 -1.80
N ALA A 311 18.22 -7.12 -1.22
CA ALA A 311 17.11 -6.48 -1.94
C ALA A 311 17.00 -4.97 -1.72
N SER A 312 16.66 -4.24 -2.77
CA SER A 312 16.06 -2.90 -2.69
C SER A 312 14.56 -3.04 -2.92
N LEU A 313 13.75 -2.56 -1.98
CA LEU A 313 12.29 -2.54 -2.04
C LEU A 313 11.84 -1.11 -2.36
N TYR A 314 11.19 -0.92 -3.51
CA TYR A 314 10.68 0.38 -3.97
C TYR A 314 9.16 0.38 -3.85
N MET A 315 8.62 1.15 -2.92
CA MET A 315 7.17 1.38 -2.82
C MET A 315 6.83 2.58 -3.71
N LEU A 316 6.00 2.37 -4.74
CA LEU A 316 5.61 3.40 -5.70
C LEU A 316 4.16 3.86 -5.44
N ASP A 317 3.89 5.11 -5.80
CA ASP A 317 2.55 5.69 -5.88
C ASP A 317 2.16 5.85 -7.35
N THR A 318 1.07 5.21 -7.75
CA THR A 318 0.55 5.15 -9.12
C THR A 318 -0.77 5.92 -9.24
N ARG A 319 -1.19 6.68 -8.23
CA ARG A 319 -2.48 7.39 -8.20
C ARG A 319 -2.38 8.89 -7.98
N GLN A 320 -1.57 9.35 -7.03
CA GLN A 320 -1.56 10.77 -6.64
C GLN A 320 -1.05 11.70 -7.75
N TYR A 321 -0.23 11.17 -8.67
CA TYR A 321 0.50 11.96 -9.67
C TYR A 321 0.19 11.60 -11.12
N ARG A 322 -0.69 10.61 -11.35
CA ARG A 322 -1.05 10.17 -12.71
C ARG A 322 -1.93 11.19 -13.42
N ASP A 323 -1.84 11.23 -14.74
CA ASP A 323 -2.83 11.89 -15.57
C ASP A 323 -4.14 11.09 -15.59
N ARG A 324 -5.23 11.70 -16.06
CA ARG A 324 -6.51 11.02 -16.28
C ARG A 324 -6.38 9.84 -17.25
N GLN A 325 -7.22 8.82 -17.05
CA GLN A 325 -7.43 7.72 -17.98
C GLN A 325 -7.79 8.27 -19.36
N ALA A 326 -7.16 7.74 -20.42
CA ALA A 326 -7.42 8.19 -21.78
C ALA A 326 -8.62 7.45 -22.40
N CYS A 327 -9.48 8.19 -23.09
CA CYS A 327 -10.53 7.63 -23.95
C CYS A 327 -11.54 6.71 -23.24
N SER A 328 -11.81 6.98 -21.96
CA SER A 328 -12.90 6.33 -21.23
C SER A 328 -14.24 6.55 -21.95
N LYS A 329 -15.09 5.52 -21.90
CA LYS A 329 -16.33 5.44 -22.70
C LYS A 329 -17.21 6.67 -22.48
N ASP A 330 -17.72 7.25 -23.58
CA ASP A 330 -18.59 8.44 -23.59
C ASP A 330 -17.98 9.67 -22.87
N GLY A 331 -16.65 9.72 -22.71
CA GLY A 331 -15.96 10.80 -21.99
C GLY A 331 -16.12 10.76 -20.47
N LYS A 332 -16.62 9.64 -19.91
CA LYS A 332 -16.81 9.46 -18.46
C LYS A 332 -15.49 9.46 -17.70
N TYR A 333 -15.56 9.71 -16.39
CA TYR A 333 -14.45 9.48 -15.46
C TYR A 333 -14.30 7.99 -15.19
N GLY A 334 -13.13 7.59 -14.70
CA GLY A 334 -12.82 6.21 -14.34
C GLY A 334 -12.33 5.33 -15.48
N ALA A 335 -12.10 4.06 -15.15
CA ALA A 335 -11.54 3.04 -16.02
C ALA A 335 -12.51 2.61 -17.11
N SER A 336 -11.96 2.10 -18.21
CA SER A 336 -12.71 1.47 -19.29
C SER A 336 -11.81 0.53 -20.08
N LEU A 337 -12.43 -0.44 -20.75
CA LEU A 337 -11.80 -1.13 -21.87
C LEU A 337 -11.79 -0.21 -23.09
N VAL A 338 -10.62 -0.04 -23.68
CA VAL A 338 -10.37 0.90 -24.79
C VAL A 338 -9.71 0.16 -25.96
N ASN A 339 -10.16 0.45 -27.19
CA ASN A 339 -9.42 0.11 -28.39
C ASN A 339 -8.37 1.22 -28.63
N PRO A 340 -7.05 0.93 -28.55
CA PRO A 340 -6.01 1.93 -28.73
C PRO A 340 -6.05 2.63 -30.10
N GLU A 341 -6.50 1.95 -31.16
CA GLU A 341 -6.63 2.54 -32.51
C GLU A 341 -7.67 3.67 -32.55
N GLN A 342 -8.64 3.64 -31.64
CA GLN A 342 -9.71 4.64 -31.51
C GLN A 342 -9.40 5.68 -30.44
N CYS A 343 -8.17 5.68 -29.90
CA CYS A 343 -7.76 6.58 -28.84
C CYS A 343 -6.57 7.44 -29.28
N PRO A 344 -6.81 8.64 -29.84
CA PRO A 344 -5.74 9.51 -30.36
C PRO A 344 -4.64 9.85 -29.34
N ASN A 345 -5.00 9.91 -28.05
CA ASN A 345 -4.08 10.27 -26.97
C ASN A 345 -3.44 9.05 -26.27
N TRP A 346 -3.62 7.84 -26.81
CA TRP A 346 -3.10 6.61 -26.20
C TRP A 346 -1.57 6.63 -26.08
N LEU A 347 -0.89 7.10 -27.14
CA LEU A 347 0.56 7.16 -27.25
C LEU A 347 1.14 8.55 -26.91
N ASP A 348 0.36 9.46 -26.33
CA ASP A 348 0.85 10.80 -25.97
C ASP A 348 2.04 10.70 -24.99
N PRO A 349 3.27 11.13 -25.38
CA PRO A 349 4.47 11.01 -24.55
C PRO A 349 4.46 11.89 -23.30
N LYS A 350 3.54 12.86 -23.23
CA LYS A 350 3.36 13.73 -22.08
C LYS A 350 2.62 13.05 -20.94
N ARG A 351 1.86 11.98 -21.23
CA ARG A 351 1.10 11.27 -20.21
C ARG A 351 2.01 10.54 -19.24
N THR A 352 1.67 10.57 -17.96
CA THR A 352 2.42 9.92 -16.88
C THR A 352 1.51 9.17 -15.92
N LEU A 353 2.04 8.08 -15.36
CA LEU A 353 1.42 7.33 -14.27
C LEU A 353 2.06 7.67 -12.91
N LEU A 354 3.38 7.92 -12.88
CA LEU A 354 4.12 8.16 -11.64
C LEU A 354 4.34 9.66 -11.36
N GLY A 355 4.20 10.52 -12.37
CA GLY A 355 4.62 11.92 -12.29
C GLY A 355 6.13 12.10 -12.43
N ALA A 356 6.55 13.22 -13.04
CA ALA A 356 7.96 13.48 -13.35
C ALA A 356 8.90 13.43 -12.14
N ARG A 357 8.45 13.85 -10.94
CA ARG A 357 9.28 13.81 -9.73
C ARG A 357 9.58 12.39 -9.26
N GLN A 358 8.58 11.50 -9.31
CA GLN A 358 8.77 10.11 -8.91
C GLN A 358 9.55 9.33 -9.96
N GLU A 359 9.31 9.59 -11.26
CA GLU A 359 10.11 9.02 -12.36
C GLU A 359 11.60 9.35 -12.18
N ALA A 360 11.94 10.63 -11.98
CA ALA A 360 13.32 11.07 -11.77
C ALA A 360 13.92 10.52 -10.46
N TRP A 361 13.12 10.48 -9.38
CA TRP A 361 13.55 9.89 -8.11
C TRP A 361 13.89 8.40 -8.26
N LEU A 362 13.05 7.64 -8.98
CA LEU A 362 13.22 6.20 -9.17
C LEU A 362 14.47 5.90 -9.99
N GLU A 363 14.70 6.65 -11.07
CA GLU A 363 15.92 6.56 -11.86
C GLU A 363 17.17 6.82 -11.00
N ALA A 364 17.14 7.85 -10.16
CA ALA A 364 18.24 8.13 -9.22
C ALA A 364 18.43 7.01 -8.19
N GLN A 365 17.37 6.31 -7.78
CA GLN A 365 17.51 5.15 -6.91
C GLN A 365 18.13 3.95 -7.64
N PHE A 366 17.82 3.71 -8.92
CA PHE A 366 18.46 2.64 -9.69
C PHE A 366 19.98 2.82 -9.78
N VAL A 367 20.44 4.06 -9.99
CA VAL A 367 21.88 4.38 -9.95
C VAL A 367 22.49 3.99 -8.60
N LYS A 368 21.83 4.34 -7.48
CA LYS A 368 22.29 3.99 -6.13
C LYS A 368 22.30 2.48 -5.88
N ALA A 369 21.28 1.76 -6.34
CA ALA A 369 21.19 0.31 -6.16
C ALA A 369 22.33 -0.40 -6.91
N LYS A 370 22.60 0.02 -8.14
CA LYS A 370 23.74 -0.48 -8.92
C LYS A 370 25.08 -0.20 -8.24
N GLN A 371 25.30 1.03 -7.78
CA GLN A 371 26.54 1.41 -7.07
C GLN A 371 26.77 0.58 -5.81
N ARG A 372 25.69 0.12 -5.16
CA ARG A 372 25.72 -0.72 -3.96
C ARG A 372 25.78 -2.22 -4.28
N GLY A 373 25.73 -2.62 -5.55
CA GLY A 373 25.73 -4.01 -5.97
C GLY A 373 24.50 -4.77 -5.49
N GLN A 374 23.32 -4.13 -5.50
CA GLN A 374 22.07 -4.76 -5.06
C GLN A 374 21.72 -6.00 -5.91
N THR A 375 21.41 -7.12 -5.27
CA THR A 375 21.04 -8.35 -5.99
C THR A 375 19.64 -8.29 -6.59
N TRP A 376 18.62 -7.96 -5.80
CA TRP A 376 17.21 -7.89 -6.24
C TRP A 376 16.67 -6.46 -6.16
N ASN A 377 15.92 -6.06 -7.18
CA ASN A 377 15.26 -4.74 -7.22
C ASN A 377 13.76 -4.94 -7.37
N VAL A 378 13.04 -4.84 -6.24
CA VAL A 378 11.62 -5.16 -6.13
C VAL A 378 10.79 -3.88 -6.16
N MET A 379 10.08 -3.65 -7.25
CA MET A 379 9.17 -2.52 -7.43
C MET A 379 7.76 -2.95 -7.05
N ALA A 380 7.25 -2.38 -5.96
CA ALA A 380 5.93 -2.64 -5.43
C ALA A 380 5.02 -1.47 -5.75
N GLN A 381 3.97 -1.74 -6.50
CA GLN A 381 3.02 -0.78 -7.02
C GLN A 381 1.63 -1.41 -7.11
N SER A 382 0.61 -0.64 -7.49
CA SER A 382 -0.77 -1.05 -7.25
C SER A 382 -1.39 -1.99 -8.27
N THR A 383 -0.92 -2.05 -9.52
CA THR A 383 -1.69 -2.67 -10.63
C THR A 383 -0.87 -3.62 -11.51
N LEU A 384 -1.41 -4.18 -12.58
CA LEU A 384 -0.68 -5.03 -13.53
C LEU A 384 0.22 -4.18 -14.43
N PHE A 385 1.50 -4.54 -14.52
CA PHE A 385 2.53 -3.86 -15.32
C PHE A 385 2.63 -4.40 -16.76
N GLY A 386 2.69 -5.72 -16.91
CA GLY A 386 2.77 -6.38 -18.21
C GLY A 386 1.55 -6.09 -19.06
N LEU A 387 1.77 -5.93 -20.37
CA LEU A 387 0.69 -5.60 -21.30
C LEU A 387 -0.36 -6.70 -21.36
N ARG A 388 -1.62 -6.41 -21.03
CA ARG A 388 -2.68 -7.42 -21.07
C ARG A 388 -3.76 -7.06 -22.07
N ASP A 389 -3.67 -7.63 -23.26
CA ASP A 389 -4.76 -7.56 -24.24
C ASP A 389 -5.96 -8.41 -23.77
N ASN A 390 -7.12 -7.78 -23.67
CA ASN A 390 -8.37 -8.38 -23.22
C ASN A 390 -9.26 -8.82 -24.38
N LYS A 391 -8.80 -8.64 -25.63
CA LYS A 391 -9.51 -9.06 -26.84
C LYS A 391 -8.71 -10.16 -27.56
N PRO A 392 -9.07 -11.44 -27.36
CA PRO A 392 -8.51 -12.54 -28.12
C PRO A 392 -8.74 -12.38 -29.63
N GLY A 393 -7.70 -12.62 -30.43
CA GLY A 393 -7.78 -12.61 -31.89
C GLY A 393 -7.55 -11.23 -32.54
N VAL A 394 -8.39 -10.86 -33.51
CA VAL A 394 -8.15 -9.66 -34.33
C VAL A 394 -8.49 -8.36 -33.59
N GLY A 395 -7.51 -7.45 -33.55
CA GLY A 395 -7.59 -6.15 -32.90
C GLY A 395 -7.36 -6.25 -31.39
N GLN A 396 -7.36 -5.12 -30.69
CA GLN A 396 -6.90 -5.07 -29.30
C GLN A 396 -7.90 -4.40 -28.37
N SER A 397 -7.86 -4.75 -27.08
CA SER A 397 -8.60 -4.03 -26.05
C SER A 397 -7.86 -4.02 -24.71
N PHE A 398 -7.56 -2.82 -24.24
CA PHE A 398 -6.76 -2.60 -23.04
C PHE A 398 -7.57 -1.90 -21.95
N PHE A 399 -7.33 -2.25 -20.69
CA PHE A 399 -7.80 -1.45 -19.57
C PHE A 399 -6.96 -0.19 -19.47
N ASN A 400 -7.60 0.97 -19.52
CA ASN A 400 -6.92 2.26 -19.57
C ASN A 400 -6.50 2.83 -18.20
N ASP A 401 -6.69 2.04 -17.13
CA ASP A 401 -6.44 2.50 -15.77
C ASP A 401 -5.02 2.16 -15.27
N GLY A 402 -4.53 0.94 -15.51
CA GLY A 402 -3.17 0.55 -15.15
C GLY A 402 -2.13 0.94 -16.21
N TRP A 403 -0.96 0.28 -16.18
CA TRP A 403 0.16 0.55 -17.08
C TRP A 403 -0.19 0.45 -18.57
N ASP A 404 -1.18 -0.36 -18.92
CA ASP A 404 -1.73 -0.46 -20.27
C ASP A 404 -2.28 0.85 -20.79
N GLY A 405 -2.94 1.62 -19.92
CA GLY A 405 -3.41 2.96 -20.22
C GLY A 405 -2.31 4.02 -20.30
N TYR A 406 -1.06 3.70 -19.96
CA TYR A 406 0.08 4.64 -19.93
C TYR A 406 1.31 4.04 -20.61
N PRO A 407 1.23 3.64 -21.89
CA PRO A 407 2.29 2.89 -22.56
C PRO A 407 3.63 3.64 -22.57
N GLN A 408 3.60 4.97 -22.69
CA GLN A 408 4.81 5.80 -22.67
C GLN A 408 5.47 5.85 -21.27
N ALA A 409 4.67 5.83 -20.20
CA ALA A 409 5.21 5.72 -18.83
C ALA A 409 5.85 4.33 -18.61
N ARG A 410 5.23 3.27 -19.15
CA ARG A 410 5.81 1.92 -19.14
C ARG A 410 7.14 1.88 -19.88
N THR A 411 7.20 2.45 -21.09
CA THR A 411 8.45 2.53 -21.88
C THR A 411 9.54 3.28 -21.13
N LYS A 412 9.24 4.44 -20.53
CA LYS A 412 10.21 5.18 -19.70
C LYS A 412 10.79 4.32 -18.56
N LEU A 413 9.95 3.51 -17.91
CA LEU A 413 10.42 2.62 -16.85
C LEU A 413 11.29 1.48 -17.39
N THR A 414 10.86 0.79 -18.46
CA THR A 414 11.66 -0.30 -19.06
C THR A 414 12.99 0.23 -19.62
N ASP A 415 13.00 1.44 -20.18
CA ASP A 415 14.21 2.11 -20.66
C ASP A 415 15.13 2.46 -19.50
N ALA A 416 14.60 2.96 -18.38
CA ALA A 416 15.39 3.26 -17.19
C ALA A 416 16.03 1.99 -16.59
N LEU A 417 15.28 0.88 -16.52
CA LEU A 417 15.80 -0.41 -16.06
C LEU A 417 16.99 -0.88 -16.91
N GLN A 418 16.87 -0.76 -18.24
CA GLN A 418 17.93 -1.14 -19.18
C GLN A 418 19.12 -0.19 -19.15
N LYS A 419 18.87 1.13 -19.23
CA LYS A 419 19.88 2.19 -19.17
C LYS A 419 20.78 2.05 -17.95
N HIS A 420 20.18 1.72 -16.81
CA HIS A 420 20.92 1.54 -15.55
C HIS A 420 21.38 0.10 -15.31
N ALA A 421 21.02 -0.86 -16.19
CA ALA A 421 21.29 -2.28 -16.01
C ALA A 421 20.91 -2.76 -14.59
N VAL A 422 19.67 -2.49 -14.21
CA VAL A 422 19.13 -2.85 -12.89
C VAL A 422 19.13 -4.36 -12.74
N ALA A 423 19.78 -4.87 -11.69
CA ALA A 423 19.89 -6.30 -11.45
C ALA A 423 18.56 -6.89 -10.97
N ASN A 424 18.16 -8.00 -11.59
CA ASN A 424 16.97 -8.79 -11.24
C ASN A 424 15.73 -7.94 -10.89
N PRO A 425 15.19 -7.15 -11.83
CA PRO A 425 13.97 -6.40 -11.59
C PRO A 425 12.80 -7.34 -11.34
N VAL A 426 12.07 -7.11 -10.26
CA VAL A 426 10.84 -7.81 -9.88
C VAL A 426 9.75 -6.77 -9.73
N MET A 427 8.64 -6.92 -10.46
CA MET A 427 7.46 -6.07 -10.32
C MET A 427 6.40 -6.80 -9.49
N LEU A 428 5.86 -6.13 -8.48
CA LEU A 428 4.72 -6.59 -7.70
C LEU A 428 3.52 -5.67 -7.95
N GLY A 429 2.35 -6.25 -8.15
CA GLY A 429 1.09 -5.57 -8.45
C GLY A 429 -0.10 -6.15 -7.69
N GLY A 430 -1.21 -5.42 -7.67
CA GLY A 430 -2.51 -5.81 -7.12
C GLY A 430 -3.65 -5.36 -8.04
N ASP A 431 -4.67 -4.68 -7.49
CA ASP A 431 -5.81 -4.03 -8.19
C ASP A 431 -6.74 -5.00 -8.96
N VAL A 432 -6.20 -5.77 -9.89
CA VAL A 432 -7.00 -6.56 -10.85
C VAL A 432 -7.77 -7.73 -10.24
N HIS A 433 -7.56 -8.05 -8.95
CA HIS A 433 -8.17 -9.17 -8.20
C HIS A 433 -7.85 -10.57 -8.79
N GLU A 434 -6.79 -10.67 -9.59
CA GLU A 434 -6.37 -11.87 -10.31
C GLU A 434 -4.88 -12.10 -10.08
N ASN A 435 -4.44 -13.35 -9.97
CA ASN A 435 -3.02 -13.66 -10.10
C ASN A 435 -2.62 -13.56 -11.57
N TRP A 436 -1.54 -12.83 -11.86
CA TRP A 436 -0.86 -12.82 -13.15
C TRP A 436 0.65 -12.90 -12.92
N VAL A 437 1.30 -13.87 -13.54
CA VAL A 437 2.74 -14.11 -13.41
C VAL A 437 3.37 -14.15 -14.78
N GLY A 438 4.42 -13.37 -15.00
CA GLY A 438 4.98 -13.22 -16.33
C GLY A 438 6.29 -12.46 -16.38
N HIS A 439 6.73 -12.22 -17.60
CA HIS A 439 8.00 -11.56 -17.86
C HIS A 439 7.79 -10.08 -18.20
N ILE A 440 8.67 -9.25 -17.63
CA ILE A 440 8.81 -7.85 -18.01
C ILE A 440 9.57 -7.81 -19.34
N LYS A 441 8.92 -7.40 -20.42
CA LYS A 441 9.55 -7.26 -21.74
C LYS A 441 10.45 -6.01 -21.78
N ALA A 442 11.54 -6.09 -22.53
CA ALA A 442 12.39 -4.92 -22.82
C ALA A 442 11.63 -3.84 -23.62
N ASP A 443 10.71 -4.29 -24.48
CA ASP A 443 9.90 -3.46 -25.35
C ASP A 443 8.49 -4.05 -25.46
N TYR A 444 7.49 -3.22 -25.17
CA TYR A 444 6.06 -3.54 -25.26
C TYR A 444 5.37 -2.91 -26.48
N ALA A 445 6.13 -2.27 -27.38
CA ALA A 445 5.60 -1.77 -28.63
C ALA A 445 4.85 -2.87 -29.39
N GLN A 446 3.79 -2.49 -30.11
CA GLN A 446 2.97 -3.42 -30.88
C GLN A 446 3.56 -3.61 -32.28
N THR A 447 4.85 -3.96 -32.35
CA THR A 447 5.56 -4.25 -33.61
C THR A 447 5.94 -5.73 -33.68
N PRO A 448 6.10 -6.33 -34.88
CA PRO A 448 6.56 -7.70 -35.01
C PRO A 448 7.90 -7.98 -34.30
N ALA A 449 8.80 -6.99 -34.29
CA ALA A 449 10.09 -7.11 -33.58
C ALA A 449 9.90 -7.19 -32.05
N ALA A 450 9.00 -6.38 -31.50
CA ALA A 450 8.71 -6.33 -30.07
C ALA A 450 7.90 -7.54 -29.58
N GLN A 451 7.21 -8.28 -30.44
CA GLN A 451 6.51 -9.52 -30.06
C GLN A 451 7.48 -10.54 -29.42
N ASN A 452 8.71 -10.64 -29.94
CA ASN A 452 9.78 -11.50 -29.43
C ASN A 452 10.77 -10.78 -28.50
N SER A 453 10.36 -9.65 -27.90
CA SER A 453 11.22 -8.86 -27.02
C SER A 453 11.70 -9.67 -25.82
N LYS A 454 12.99 -9.54 -25.51
CA LYS A 454 13.65 -10.30 -24.43
C LYS A 454 13.09 -9.89 -23.07
N PRO A 455 12.99 -10.83 -22.12
CA PRO A 455 12.65 -10.50 -20.75
C PRO A 455 13.80 -9.76 -20.08
N ILE A 456 13.49 -8.66 -19.38
CA ILE A 456 14.45 -7.88 -18.58
C ILE A 456 14.19 -8.00 -17.08
N GLY A 457 13.07 -8.60 -16.69
CA GLY A 457 12.68 -8.85 -15.31
C GLY A 457 11.45 -9.74 -15.24
N VAL A 458 10.89 -9.87 -14.05
CA VAL A 458 9.75 -10.75 -13.75
C VAL A 458 8.65 -9.99 -13.04
N GLU A 459 7.41 -10.41 -13.21
CA GLU A 459 6.24 -9.79 -12.62
C GLU A 459 5.40 -10.83 -11.86
N PHE A 460 4.93 -10.42 -10.68
CA PHE A 460 3.95 -11.12 -9.87
C PHE A 460 2.86 -10.13 -9.46
N CYS A 461 1.77 -10.07 -10.22
CA CYS A 461 0.57 -9.37 -9.83
C CYS A 461 -0.33 -10.31 -9.04
N GLY A 462 -0.63 -9.94 -7.80
CA GLY A 462 -1.36 -10.77 -6.85
C GLY A 462 -2.86 -10.70 -7.04
N THR A 463 -3.52 -11.81 -6.73
CA THR A 463 -4.93 -11.75 -6.37
C THR A 463 -5.16 -10.91 -5.10
N SER A 464 -6.42 -10.75 -4.76
CA SER A 464 -6.93 -10.03 -3.61
C SER A 464 -7.00 -10.91 -2.37
N ILE A 465 -6.94 -10.27 -1.19
CA ILE A 465 -7.23 -10.93 0.10
C ILE A 465 -8.69 -11.40 0.14
N THR A 466 -9.63 -10.56 -0.31
CA THR A 466 -11.07 -10.92 -0.36
C THR A 466 -11.83 -10.36 -1.56
N SER A 467 -11.40 -9.25 -2.16
CA SER A 467 -12.16 -8.58 -3.23
C SER A 467 -12.40 -9.52 -4.42
N PRO A 468 -13.63 -9.65 -4.94
CA PRO A 468 -13.89 -10.60 -6.03
C PRO A 468 -13.41 -10.04 -7.38
N ALA A 469 -12.85 -10.92 -8.22
CA ALA A 469 -12.71 -10.63 -9.65
C ALA A 469 -14.07 -10.60 -10.35
N GLY A 470 -14.17 -9.85 -11.45
CA GLY A 470 -15.38 -9.81 -12.27
C GLY A 470 -15.69 -11.16 -12.94
N SER A 471 -16.97 -11.47 -13.16
CA SER A 471 -17.41 -12.73 -13.78
C SER A 471 -16.83 -12.95 -15.19
N SER A 472 -16.74 -11.88 -15.98
CA SER A 472 -16.11 -11.92 -17.31
C SER A 472 -14.60 -12.21 -17.23
N ALA A 473 -13.92 -11.64 -16.24
CA ALA A 473 -12.50 -11.92 -16.01
C ALA A 473 -12.31 -13.42 -15.71
N ILE A 474 -13.10 -13.96 -14.79
CA ILE A 474 -13.11 -15.39 -14.45
C ILE A 474 -13.32 -16.26 -15.70
N ALA A 475 -14.43 -16.04 -16.42
CA ALA A 475 -14.82 -16.86 -17.55
C ALA A 475 -13.79 -16.87 -18.69
N ARG A 476 -13.03 -15.77 -18.86
CA ARG A 476 -12.13 -15.57 -20.01
C ARG A 476 -10.65 -15.65 -19.65
N THR A 477 -10.30 -16.12 -18.44
CA THR A 477 -8.91 -16.16 -17.97
C THR A 477 -8.00 -16.93 -18.91
N ALA A 478 -8.41 -18.14 -19.35
CA ALA A 478 -7.59 -18.98 -20.24
C ALA A 478 -7.36 -18.34 -21.62
N GLU A 479 -8.41 -17.75 -22.21
CA GLU A 479 -8.30 -17.04 -23.50
C GLU A 479 -7.37 -15.83 -23.40
N ARG A 480 -7.52 -15.02 -22.35
CA ARG A 480 -6.65 -13.86 -22.11
C ARG A 480 -5.19 -14.28 -21.87
N LEU A 481 -4.96 -15.38 -21.16
CA LEU A 481 -3.60 -15.89 -20.97
C LEU A 481 -2.97 -16.31 -22.31
N ALA A 482 -3.73 -17.00 -23.17
CA ALA A 482 -3.25 -17.42 -24.49
C ALA A 482 -2.93 -16.22 -25.41
N GLU A 483 -3.69 -15.13 -25.30
CA GLU A 483 -3.46 -13.90 -26.07
C GLU A 483 -2.17 -13.15 -25.64
N ASN A 484 -1.69 -13.37 -24.42
CA ASN A 484 -0.58 -12.60 -23.84
C ASN A 484 0.62 -13.50 -23.50
N PRO A 485 1.44 -13.91 -24.49
CA PRO A 485 2.43 -15.00 -24.36
C PRO A 485 3.62 -14.70 -23.43
N HIS A 486 3.74 -13.48 -22.92
CA HIS A 486 4.76 -13.13 -21.94
C HIS A 486 4.32 -13.46 -20.49
N PHE A 487 3.03 -13.67 -20.27
CA PHE A 487 2.51 -14.27 -19.04
C PHE A 487 2.55 -15.79 -19.13
N VAL A 488 2.96 -16.43 -18.03
CA VAL A 488 3.09 -17.89 -17.91
C VAL A 488 2.02 -18.50 -17.01
N TYR A 489 1.29 -17.67 -16.27
CA TYR A 489 0.21 -18.10 -15.40
C TYR A 489 -0.78 -16.96 -15.16
N ALA A 490 -2.06 -17.32 -15.10
CA ALA A 490 -3.12 -16.43 -14.66
C ALA A 490 -4.19 -17.22 -13.89
N ASP A 491 -4.73 -16.65 -12.81
CA ASP A 491 -5.90 -17.16 -12.11
C ASP A 491 -6.76 -16.03 -11.56
N ALA A 492 -8.02 -16.00 -11.99
CA ALA A 492 -9.01 -15.02 -11.55
C ALA A 492 -9.98 -15.57 -10.49
N THR A 493 -9.84 -16.83 -10.08
CA THR A 493 -10.85 -17.49 -9.24
C THR A 493 -10.52 -17.47 -7.75
N GLN A 494 -9.25 -17.70 -7.39
CA GLN A 494 -8.86 -17.91 -6.00
C GLN A 494 -8.35 -16.62 -5.36
N ARG A 495 -8.53 -16.48 -4.04
CA ARG A 495 -8.13 -15.33 -3.21
C ARG A 495 -6.98 -15.71 -2.30
N GLY A 496 -6.16 -14.76 -1.86
CA GLY A 496 -5.02 -15.04 -1.00
C GLY A 496 -3.90 -13.99 -1.09
N TYR A 497 -2.64 -14.45 -1.10
CA TYR A 497 -1.44 -13.60 -1.08
C TYR A 497 -0.25 -14.31 -1.74
N GLY A 498 0.80 -13.56 -2.07
CA GLY A 498 2.06 -14.15 -2.51
C GLY A 498 3.09 -14.21 -1.39
N LEU A 499 3.80 -15.34 -1.28
CA LEU A 499 4.91 -15.54 -0.36
C LEU A 499 6.21 -15.72 -1.16
N MET A 500 7.17 -14.83 -0.93
CA MET A 500 8.43 -14.78 -1.66
C MET A 500 9.62 -15.04 -0.74
N GLU A 501 10.53 -15.90 -1.16
CA GLU A 501 11.80 -16.16 -0.49
C GLU A 501 12.95 -15.73 -1.41
N PHE A 502 13.66 -14.67 -1.00
CA PHE A 502 14.80 -14.14 -1.72
C PHE A 502 16.09 -14.67 -1.09
N THR A 503 17.01 -15.11 -1.94
CA THR A 503 18.41 -15.44 -1.61
C THR A 503 19.33 -14.77 -2.62
N PRO A 504 20.65 -14.70 -2.39
CA PRO A 504 21.55 -14.14 -3.41
C PRO A 504 21.52 -14.90 -4.75
N GLN A 505 21.09 -16.16 -4.76
CA GLN A 505 21.09 -17.03 -5.94
C GLN A 505 19.74 -17.09 -6.65
N GLN A 506 18.63 -17.02 -5.90
CA GLN A 506 17.30 -17.22 -6.46
C GLN A 506 16.19 -16.54 -5.66
N LEU A 507 15.08 -16.30 -6.34
CA LEU A 507 13.78 -15.96 -5.79
C LEU A 507 12.84 -17.16 -5.96
N ILE A 508 12.16 -17.57 -4.89
CA ILE A 508 11.07 -18.54 -4.92
C ILE A 508 9.77 -17.83 -4.56
N THR A 509 8.73 -17.98 -5.36
CA THR A 509 7.40 -17.41 -5.09
C THR A 509 6.36 -18.53 -4.98
N ASN A 510 5.63 -18.58 -3.87
CA ASN A 510 4.46 -19.42 -3.69
C ASN A 510 3.20 -18.54 -3.72
N LEU A 511 2.25 -18.86 -4.60
CA LEU A 511 0.94 -18.23 -4.60
C LEU A 511 0.05 -18.97 -3.60
N ARG A 512 -0.22 -18.33 -2.46
CA ARG A 512 -0.96 -18.91 -1.33
C ARG A 512 -2.42 -18.52 -1.48
N VAL A 513 -3.31 -19.50 -1.57
CA VAL A 513 -4.73 -19.28 -1.84
C VAL A 513 -5.59 -19.91 -0.75
N VAL A 514 -6.68 -19.24 -0.39
CA VAL A 514 -7.69 -19.77 0.52
C VAL A 514 -8.83 -20.43 -0.25
N ASP A 515 -9.38 -21.51 0.30
CA ASP A 515 -10.46 -22.27 -0.33
C ASP A 515 -11.76 -21.46 -0.47
N ASP A 516 -12.15 -20.72 0.57
CA ASP A 516 -13.38 -19.93 0.58
C ASP A 516 -13.31 -18.75 1.56
N VAL A 517 -13.25 -17.52 1.02
CA VAL A 517 -13.25 -16.28 1.81
C VAL A 517 -14.52 -16.06 2.63
N ARG A 518 -15.60 -16.81 2.36
CA ARG A 518 -16.82 -16.80 3.17
C ARG A 518 -16.64 -17.51 4.51
N GLN A 519 -15.58 -18.29 4.68
CA GLN A 519 -15.31 -19.05 5.88
C GLN A 519 -14.15 -18.43 6.68
N PRO A 520 -14.36 -18.02 7.94
CA PRO A 520 -13.29 -17.45 8.76
C PRO A 520 -12.15 -18.45 9.04
N ASN A 521 -12.43 -19.75 9.01
CA ASN A 521 -11.45 -20.82 9.20
C ASN A 521 -11.10 -21.56 7.90
N SER A 522 -11.20 -20.88 6.75
CA SER A 522 -10.79 -21.44 5.45
C SER A 522 -9.37 -22.01 5.52
N GLN A 523 -9.13 -23.14 4.86
CA GLN A 523 -7.78 -23.67 4.68
C GLN A 523 -7.02 -22.87 3.62
N VAL A 524 -5.69 -23.07 3.58
CA VAL A 524 -4.78 -22.50 2.59
C VAL A 524 -4.08 -23.60 1.82
N SER A 525 -3.82 -23.37 0.54
CA SER A 525 -2.97 -24.21 -0.30
C SER A 525 -2.04 -23.35 -1.15
N THR A 526 -1.07 -23.99 -1.83
CA THR A 526 -0.23 -23.30 -2.82
C THR A 526 -0.76 -23.64 -4.21
N SER A 527 -1.32 -22.65 -4.91
CA SER A 527 -1.89 -22.87 -6.25
C SER A 527 -0.81 -23.00 -7.32
N ALA A 528 0.29 -22.28 -7.17
CA ALA A 528 1.45 -22.37 -8.03
C ALA A 528 2.73 -21.95 -7.29
N LYS A 529 3.86 -22.50 -7.72
CA LYS A 529 5.19 -22.16 -7.25
C LYS A 529 6.09 -21.80 -8.44
N PHE A 530 6.87 -20.74 -8.28
CA PHE A 530 7.77 -20.21 -9.29
C PHE A 530 9.17 -20.02 -8.74
N VAL A 531 10.17 -20.17 -9.61
CA VAL A 531 11.59 -19.97 -9.31
C VAL A 531 12.18 -19.02 -10.35
N VAL A 532 12.97 -18.05 -9.89
CA VAL A 532 13.72 -17.12 -10.72
C VAL A 532 15.17 -17.15 -10.26
N GLN A 533 16.07 -17.60 -11.12
CA GLN A 533 17.51 -17.57 -10.84
C GLN A 533 18.04 -16.14 -11.02
N ALA A 534 18.87 -15.69 -10.09
CA ALA A 534 19.55 -14.40 -10.20
C ALA A 534 20.37 -14.35 -11.49
N GLY A 535 20.24 -13.25 -12.23
CA GLY A 535 20.91 -12.98 -13.49
C GLY A 535 20.21 -13.50 -14.74
N LYS A 536 19.09 -14.23 -14.63
CA LYS A 536 18.44 -14.87 -15.79
C LYS A 536 17.13 -14.23 -16.28
N SER A 537 16.46 -13.40 -15.47
CA SER A 537 15.15 -12.79 -15.78
C SER A 537 14.15 -13.77 -16.42
N LEU A 538 14.12 -15.01 -15.93
CA LEU A 538 13.28 -16.10 -16.44
C LEU A 538 12.48 -16.70 -15.29
N ILE A 539 11.17 -16.88 -15.48
CA ILE A 539 10.27 -17.57 -14.56
C ILE A 539 10.20 -19.05 -14.94
N GLU A 540 10.56 -19.92 -14.00
CA GLU A 540 10.37 -21.36 -14.09
C GLU A 540 9.26 -21.77 -13.13
N ARG A 541 8.21 -22.43 -13.63
CA ARG A 541 7.20 -23.04 -12.76
C ARG A 541 7.77 -24.31 -12.15
N ALA A 542 7.72 -24.42 -10.83
CA ALA A 542 8.20 -25.58 -10.09
C ALA A 542 7.01 -26.39 -9.55
N GLY A 543 6.91 -27.65 -9.96
CA GLY A 543 5.78 -28.53 -9.63
C GLY A 543 4.85 -28.67 -10.82
#